data_AF-A0AAV0J826-F1
#
_entry.id   AF-A0AAV0J826-F1
#
_cell.length_a   1.000
_cell.length_b   1.000
_cell.length_c   1.000
_cell.angle_alpha   90.00
_cell.angle_beta   90.00
_cell.angle_gamma   90.00
#
_symmetry.space_group_name_H-M   'P 1'
#
loop_
_entity.id
_entity.type
_entity.pdbx_description
1 polymer ?
#
loop_
_entity_poly.entity_id
_entity_poly.type
_entity_poly.pdbx_seq_one_letter_code
_entity_poly.pdbx_strand_id
1 'polypeptide(L)' 'MARNSLIVADSPRFEVYGNDFGWGKPVAVRAAGNYSDGKVTVLRGKEEGSVDVQICLVDATMKGIGNDSEFMEFVG' A
#
# COMPACT_ATOMS: atom_id res chain seq x y z
N MET A 1 -18.44 -4.75 3.34
CA MET A 1 -17.60 -4.88 4.55
C MET A 1 -18.44 -4.47 5.76
N ALA A 2 -18.11 -4.98 6.95
CA ALA A 2 -18.75 -4.50 8.18
C ALA A 2 -18.36 -3.02 8.40
N ARG A 3 -19.17 -2.27 9.15
CA ARG A 3 -18.79 -0.90 9.53
C ARG A 3 -17.52 -0.95 10.38
N ASN A 4 -16.61 -0.01 10.15
CA ASN A 4 -15.33 0.11 10.85
C ASN A 4 -14.44 -1.15 10.78
N SER A 5 -14.42 -1.83 9.62
CA SER A 5 -13.53 -2.97 9.39
C SER A 5 -12.35 -2.59 8.50
N LEU A 6 -11.20 -3.18 8.78
CA LEU A 6 -10.04 -3.16 7.90
C LEU A 6 -9.83 -4.53 7.26
N ILE A 7 -9.48 -4.55 5.98
CA ILE A 7 -8.97 -5.75 5.31
C ILE A 7 -7.57 -5.45 4.81
N VAL A 8 -6.62 -6.24 5.30
CA VAL A 8 -5.24 -6.23 4.83
C VAL A 8 -5.10 -7.30 3.75
N ALA A 9 -4.65 -6.89 2.58
CA ALA A 9 -4.41 -7.77 1.44
C ALA A 9 -2.95 -7.69 1.01
N ASP A 10 -2.52 -8.74 0.30
CA ASP A 10 -1.18 -8.89 -0.28
C ASP A 10 -0.06 -9.11 0.75
N SER A 11 1.17 -9.30 0.29
CA SER A 11 2.34 -9.59 1.11
C SER A 11 3.59 -8.90 0.54
N PRO A 12 4.32 -8.11 1.35
CA PRO A 12 5.57 -7.47 0.91
C PRO A 12 6.70 -8.49 0.67
N ARG A 13 6.46 -9.77 0.98
CA ARG A 13 7.42 -10.85 0.74
C ARG A 13 7.42 -11.34 -0.70
N PHE A 14 6.40 -11.02 -1.50
CA PHE A 14 6.40 -11.41 -2.91
C PHE A 14 7.51 -10.70 -3.67
N GLU A 15 8.34 -11.48 -4.37
CA GLU A 15 9.47 -10.95 -5.12
C GLU A 15 9.00 -10.42 -6.47
N VAL A 16 8.72 -9.12 -6.50
CA VAL A 16 8.15 -8.43 -7.66
C VAL A 16 9.20 -7.67 -8.46
N TYR A 17 10.25 -7.14 -7.80
CA TYR A 17 11.30 -6.34 -8.43
C TYR A 17 12.40 -7.18 -9.10
N GLY A 18 12.48 -8.47 -8.76
CA GLY A 18 13.35 -9.43 -9.42
C GLY A 18 12.92 -9.84 -10.83
N ASN A 19 11.68 -9.54 -11.24
CA ASN A 19 11.17 -9.90 -12.56
C ASN A 19 11.83 -9.05 -13.66
N ASP A 20 12.43 -9.70 -14.66
CA ASP A 20 12.95 -9.03 -15.86
C ASP A 20 12.54 -9.83 -17.09
N PHE A 21 11.78 -9.21 -17.97
CA PHE A 21 11.25 -9.83 -19.20
C PHE A 21 12.12 -9.56 -20.44
N GLY A 22 13.30 -8.94 -20.27
CA GLY A 22 14.24 -8.60 -21.35
C GLY A 22 14.30 -7.11 -21.69
N TRP A 23 13.54 -6.27 -21.00
CA TRP A 23 13.55 -4.81 -21.13
C TRP A 23 13.85 -4.08 -19.81
N GLY A 24 14.34 -4.83 -18.81
CA GLY A 24 14.68 -4.30 -17.50
C GLY A 24 13.64 -4.60 -16.42
N LYS A 25 14.04 -4.34 -15.18
CA LYS A 25 13.26 -4.59 -13.96
C LYS A 25 12.16 -3.53 -13.74
N PRO A 26 11.10 -3.85 -13.00
CA PRO A 26 10.08 -2.89 -12.59
C PRO A 26 10.67 -1.67 -11.87
N VAL A 27 10.15 -0.50 -12.22
CA VAL A 27 10.52 0.77 -11.56
C VAL A 27 9.68 1.04 -10.30
N ALA A 28 8.45 0.53 -10.26
CA ALA A 28 7.51 0.62 -9.16
C ALA A 28 6.44 -0.47 -9.30
N VAL A 29 5.84 -0.88 -8.18
CA VAL A 29 4.73 -1.84 -8.14
C VAL A 29 3.54 -1.18 -7.46
N ARG A 30 2.36 -1.31 -8.06
CA ARG A 30 1.11 -0.76 -7.53
C ARG A 30 0.00 -1.79 -7.64
N ALA A 31 -0.87 -1.83 -6.64
CA ALA A 31 -2.07 -2.63 -6.71
C ALA A 31 -3.10 -1.96 -7.65
N ALA A 32 -3.75 -2.80 -8.46
CA ALA A 32 -4.78 -2.39 -9.39
C ALA A 32 -6.15 -2.91 -8.92
N GLY A 33 -7.17 -2.05 -9.02
CA GLY A 33 -8.57 -2.45 -8.87
C GLY A 33 -9.03 -2.73 -7.42
N ASN A 34 -10.36 -2.79 -7.28
CA ASN A 34 -11.08 -3.05 -6.03
C ASN A 34 -10.74 -2.07 -4.90
N TYR A 35 -11.13 -0.80 -5.07
CA TYR A 35 -11.09 0.22 -4.04
C TYR A 35 -12.39 0.16 -3.23
N SER A 36 -12.28 -0.20 -1.96
CA SER A 36 -13.38 -0.20 -1.02
C SER A 36 -12.87 0.37 0.29
N ASP A 37 -13.71 1.15 0.97
CA ASP A 37 -13.39 1.70 2.28
C ASP A 37 -12.87 0.61 3.24
N GLY A 38 -11.77 0.92 3.94
CA GLY A 38 -11.10 0.02 4.87
C GLY A 38 -10.14 -0.99 4.22
N LYS A 39 -9.94 -0.96 2.90
CA LYS A 39 -8.94 -1.82 2.25
C LYS A 39 -7.54 -1.23 2.38
N VAL A 40 -6.61 -2.07 2.85
CA VAL A 40 -5.18 -1.79 2.95
C VAL A 40 -4.45 -2.85 2.14
N THR A 41 -3.64 -2.45 1.17
CA THR A 41 -2.84 -3.37 0.36
C THR A 41 -1.37 -3.15 0.67
N VAL A 42 -0.68 -4.21 1.07
CA VAL A 42 0.73 -4.15 1.49
C VAL A 42 1.61 -4.69 0.37
N LEU A 43 2.42 -3.81 -0.20
CA LEU A 43 3.29 -4.09 -1.33
C LEU A 43 4.75 -4.09 -0.88
N ARG A 44 5.58 -4.85 -1.59
CA ARG A 44 7.02 -4.75 -1.43
C ARG A 44 7.47 -3.35 -1.86
N GLY A 45 8.22 -2.66 -1.01
CA GLY A 45 8.86 -1.40 -1.38
C GLY A 45 10.10 -1.65 -2.24
N LYS A 46 10.55 -0.63 -2.97
CA LYS A 46 11.66 -0.75 -3.92
C LYS A 46 13.00 -1.05 -3.23
N GLU A 47 13.22 -0.43 -2.08
CA GLU A 47 14.43 -0.64 -1.28
C GLU A 47 14.30 -1.90 -0.42
N GLU A 48 15.41 -2.59 -0.18
CA GLU A 48 15.40 -3.81 0.64
C GLU A 48 14.89 -3.52 2.06
N GLY A 49 13.91 -4.32 2.51
CA GLY A 49 13.26 -4.13 3.81
C GLY A 49 12.18 -3.04 3.84
N SER A 50 11.99 -2.27 2.76
CA SER A 50 10.93 -1.26 2.67
C SER A 50 9.57 -1.87 2.28
N VAL A 51 8.50 -1.15 2.62
CA VAL A 51 7.11 -1.53 2.37
C VAL A 51 6.37 -0.34 1.82
N ASP A 52 5.64 -0.56 0.73
CA ASP A 52 4.69 0.41 0.20
C ASP A 52 3.28 0.02 0.65
N VAL A 53 2.49 0.98 1.12
CA VAL A 53 1.11 0.73 1.54
C VAL A 53 0.15 1.53 0.67
N GLN A 54 -0.82 0.84 0.05
CA GLN A 54 -1.94 1.47 -0.63
C GLN A 54 -3.19 1.38 0.23
N ILE A 55 -3.74 2.53 0.63
CA ILE A 55 -4.88 2.63 1.55
C ILE A 55 -6.08 3.23 0.81
N CYS A 56 -7.24 2.61 0.95
CA CYS A 56 -8.52 3.14 0.46
C CYS A 56 -9.44 3.41 1.65
N LEU A 57 -9.73 4.69 1.88
CA LEU A 57 -10.59 5.17 2.97
C LEU A 57 -11.56 6.21 2.43
N VAL A 58 -12.71 6.37 3.09
CA VAL A 58 -13.58 7.53 2.86
C VAL A 58 -12.85 8.83 3.18
N ASP A 59 -13.25 9.91 2.50
CA ASP A 59 -12.58 11.22 2.53
C ASP A 59 -12.33 11.75 3.95
N ALA A 60 -13.31 11.65 4.84
CA ALA A 60 -13.17 12.12 6.22
C ALA A 60 -12.04 11.39 6.97
N THR A 61 -11.95 10.07 6.85
CA THR A 61 -10.92 9.25 7.49
C THR A 61 -9.56 9.47 6.85
N MET A 62 -9.51 9.59 5.51
CA MET A 62 -8.28 9.89 4.77
C MET A 62 -7.69 11.26 5.17
N LYS A 63 -8.54 12.27 5.37
CA LYS A 63 -8.11 13.58 5.90
C LYS A 63 -7.68 13.50 7.35
N GLY A 64 -8.34 12.68 8.16
CA GLY A 64 -7.96 12.46 9.55
C GLY A 64 -6.53 11.90 9.65
N ILE A 65 -6.25 10.81 8.94
CA ILE A 65 -4.95 10.15 8.98
C ILE A 65 -3.83 11.02 8.35
N GLY A 66 -4.15 11.81 7.32
CA GLY A 66 -3.18 12.74 6.72
C GLY A 66 -2.80 13.93 7.61
N ASN A 67 -3.58 14.22 8.66
CA ASN A 67 -3.28 15.26 9.66
C ASN A 67 -2.75 14.67 10.97
N ASP A 68 -2.65 13.35 11.08
CA ASP A 68 -2.16 12.67 12.28
C ASP A 68 -0.62 12.64 12.26
N SER A 69 0.01 13.33 13.20
CA SER A 69 1.47 13.45 13.24
C SER A 69 2.18 12.14 13.57
N GLU A 70 1.57 11.28 14.39
CA GLU A 70 2.14 9.98 14.74
C GLU A 70 2.16 9.06 13.53
N PHE A 71 1.07 9.06 12.74
CA PHE A 71 1.02 8.30 11.50
C PHE A 71 2.00 8.84 10.45
N MET A 72 2.04 10.16 10.27
CA MET A 72 2.87 10.80 9.25
C MET A 72 4.38 10.68 9.53
N GLU A 73 4.80 10.37 10.76
CA GLU A 73 6.20 10.03 11.07
C GLU A 73 6.70 8.81 10.27
N PHE A 74 5.80 7.90 9.88
CA PHE A 74 6.12 6.69 9.14
C PHE A 74 5.85 6.78 7.63
N VAL A 75 5.27 7.88 7.14
CA VAL A 75 4.94 8.09 5.73
C VAL A 75 6.01 8.97 5.10
N GLY A 76 6.87 8.38 4.27
CA GLY A 76 8.01 9.04 3.61
C GLY A 76 8.03 8.92 2.10
#